data_AF-A0A961H9A1-F1
#
_entry.id   AF-A0A961H9A1-F1
#
_cell.length_a   1.000
_cell.length_b   1.000
_cell.length_c   1.000
_cell.angle_alpha   90.00
_cell.angle_beta   90.00
_cell.angle_gamma   90.00
#
_symmetry.space_group_name_H-M   'P 1'
#
loop_
_entity.id
_entity.type
_entity.pdbx_description
1 polymer ?
#
loop_
_entity_poly.entity_id
_entity_poly.type
_entity_poly.pdbx_seq_one_letter_code
_entity_poly.pdbx_strand_id
1 'polypeptide(L)'
;NFPVTVRVCPAVPPAGTVAEVNSALREEMKRNLHEVQEQYPHPAGAYWVPRRLGGSAPTPEEARRLDAAERVQRAQRAGGRC
;
A
#
# COMPACT_ATOMS: atom_id res chain seq x y z
N ASN A 1 -4.78 -19.74 0.51
CA ASN A 1 -5.06 -19.06 1.79
C ASN A 1 -4.09 -17.89 1.90
N PHE A 2 -4.57 -16.65 1.99
CA PHE A 2 -3.72 -15.47 2.18
C PHE A 2 -3.87 -15.00 3.63
N PRO A 3 -2.79 -14.91 4.43
CA PRO A 3 -2.91 -14.43 5.79
C PRO A 3 -3.38 -12.98 5.80
N VAL A 4 -4.23 -12.64 6.78
CA VAL A 4 -4.65 -11.25 7.02
C VAL A 4 -4.42 -10.97 8.49
N THR A 5 -3.63 -9.94 8.80
CA THR A 5 -3.39 -9.46 10.16
C THR A 5 -4.19 -8.19 10.39
N VAL A 6 -4.97 -8.16 11.47
CA VAL A 6 -5.77 -6.99 11.87
C VAL A 6 -5.36 -6.59 13.28
N ARG A 7 -5.16 -5.29 13.50
CA ARG A 7 -4.89 -4.72 14.82
C ARG A 7 -5.92 -3.64 15.15
N VAL A 8 -6.50 -3.74 16.33
CA VAL A 8 -7.34 -2.68 16.90
C VAL A 8 -6.45 -1.78 17.76
N CYS A 9 -6.55 -0.48 17.54
CA CYS A 9 -5.72 0.52 18.20
C CYS A 9 -6.58 1.32 19.21
N PRO A 10 -5.96 2.01 20.18
CA PRO A 10 -6.68 2.93 21.06
C PRO A 10 -7.48 3.97 20.28
N ALA A 11 -8.59 4.42 20.86
CA ALA A 11 -9.40 5.46 20.26
C ALA A 11 -8.67 6.81 20.26
N VAL A 12 -8.82 7.57 19.16
CA VAL A 12 -8.30 8.93 19.07
C VAL A 12 -9.32 9.88 19.70
N PRO A 13 -8.93 10.70 20.71
CA PRO A 13 -9.85 11.65 21.32
C PRO A 13 -10.33 12.70 20.31
N PRO A 14 -11.61 13.10 20.35
CA PRO A 14 -12.14 14.16 19.48
C PRO A 14 -11.79 15.55 20.03
N ALA A 15 -10.49 15.82 20.20
CA ALA A 15 -10.00 17.08 20.74
C ALA A 15 -9.66 18.05 19.60
N GLY A 16 -10.24 19.26 19.67
CA GLY A 16 -10.00 20.33 18.70
C GLY A 16 -10.98 20.32 17.52
N THR A 17 -10.55 20.91 16.41
CA THR A 17 -11.30 21.01 15.16
C THR A 17 -11.34 19.66 14.43
N VAL A 18 -12.30 19.51 13.51
CA VAL A 18 -12.40 18.33 12.63
C VAL A 18 -11.11 18.10 11.83
N ALA A 19 -10.43 19.16 11.41
CA ALA A 19 -9.16 19.05 10.68
C ALA A 19 -8.04 18.49 11.57
N GLU A 20 -7.94 18.96 12.81
CA GLU A 20 -6.95 18.48 13.79
C GLU A 20 -7.19 17.03 14.16
N VAL A 21 -8.44 16.65 14.45
CA VAL A 21 -8.79 15.25 14.77
C VAL A 21 -8.49 14.32 13.59
N ASN A 22 -8.83 14.72 12.36
CA ASN A 22 -8.50 13.93 11.16
C ASN A 22 -7.00 13.79 10.91
N SER A 23 -6.23 14.83 11.23
CA SER A 23 -4.77 14.79 11.13
C SER A 23 -4.20 13.81 12.16
N ALA A 24 -4.61 13.94 13.43
CA ALA A 24 -4.19 13.05 14.52
C ALA A 24 -4.53 11.58 14.20
N LEU A 25 -5.76 11.31 13.75
CA LEU A 25 -6.18 9.97 13.34
C LEU A 25 -5.28 9.40 12.24
N ARG A 26 -4.95 10.22 11.23
CA ARG A 26 -4.11 9.77 10.11
C ARG A 26 -2.68 9.48 10.55
N GLU A 27 -2.10 10.27 11.44
CA GLU A 27 -0.77 10.00 12.01
C GLU A 27 -0.75 8.70 12.83
N GLU A 28 -1.74 8.53 13.71
CA GLU A 28 -1.91 7.33 14.53
C GLU A 28 -2.05 6.08 13.66
N MET A 29 -2.92 6.11 12.64
CA MET A 29 -3.12 4.98 11.73
C MET A 29 -1.85 4.64 10.93
N LYS A 30 -1.11 5.65 10.45
CA LYS A 30 0.16 5.44 9.73
C LYS A 30 1.18 4.72 10.60
N ARG A 31 1.36 5.16 11.85
CA ARG A 31 2.29 4.52 12.79
C ARG A 31 1.90 3.08 13.06
N ASN A 32 0.64 2.84 13.42
CA ASN A 32 0.16 1.49 13.71
C ASN A 32 0.25 0.56 12.49
N LEU A 33 0.02 1.08 11.28
CA LEU A 33 0.20 0.31 10.05
C LEU A 33 1.65 -0.13 9.85
N HIS A 34 2.63 0.74 10.11
CA HIS A 34 4.04 0.36 10.02
C HIS A 34 4.40 -0.76 11.00
N GLU A 35 3.95 -0.66 12.26
CA GLU A 35 4.18 -1.70 13.27
C GLU A 35 3.58 -3.06 12.85
N VAL A 36 2.35 -3.05 12.31
CA VAL A 36 1.70 -4.28 11.80
C VAL A 36 2.44 -4.83 10.58
N GLN A 37 2.91 -3.96 9.68
CA GLN A 37 3.68 -4.38 8.51
C GLN A 37 5.00 -5.04 8.91
N GLU A 38 5.70 -4.54 9.92
CA GLU A 38 6.96 -5.11 10.41
C GLU A 38 6.80 -6.52 11.01
N GLN A 39 5.64 -6.83 11.57
CA GLN A 39 5.38 -8.14 12.18
C GLN A 39 4.80 -9.16 11.20
N TYR A 40 4.33 -8.71 10.04
CA TYR A 40 3.78 -9.58 9.01
C TYR A 40 4.90 -10.39 8.34
N PRO A 41 4.68 -11.66 7.90
CA PRO A 41 5.72 -12.42 7.22
C PRO A 41 6.24 -11.74 5.95
N HIS A 42 7.58 -11.68 5.79
CA HIS A 42 8.25 -11.14 4.60
C HIS A 42 9.08 -12.21 3.90
N PRO A 43 8.49 -13.03 3.02
CA PRO A 43 9.28 -13.92 2.18
C PRO A 43 10.25 -13.10 1.31
N ALA A 44 11.55 -13.45 1.38
CA ALA A 44 12.58 -12.74 0.65
C ALA A 44 12.28 -12.70 -0.86
N GLY A 45 12.37 -11.51 -1.46
CA GLY A 45 12.15 -11.32 -2.89
C GLY A 45 10.70 -11.40 -3.35
N ALA A 46 9.72 -11.54 -2.46
CA ALA A 46 8.32 -11.56 -2.86
C ALA A 46 7.88 -10.23 -3.52
N TYR A 47 7.18 -10.34 -4.66
CA TYR A 47 6.79 -9.19 -5.50
C TYR A 47 5.81 -8.22 -4.85
N TRP A 48 5.14 -8.63 -3.77
CA TRP A 48 4.18 -7.83 -3.02
C TRP A 48 4.77 -7.21 -1.75
N VAL A 49 5.97 -7.66 -1.32
CA VAL A 49 6.67 -7.13 -0.14
C VAL A 49 7.47 -5.87 -0.54
N PRO A 50 7.38 -4.77 0.22
CA PRO A 50 8.22 -3.59 0.00
C PRO A 50 9.72 -3.91 0.02
N ARG A 51 10.51 -3.24 -0.83
CA ARG A 51 11.98 -3.42 -0.87
C ARG A 51 12.66 -3.20 0.48
N ARG A 52 12.18 -2.22 1.27
CA ARG A 52 12.71 -1.94 2.62
C ARG A 52 12.54 -3.11 3.60
N LEU A 53 11.62 -4.05 3.30
CA LEU A 53 11.33 -5.24 4.09
C LEU A 53 11.86 -6.52 3.39
N GLY A 54 12.82 -6.38 2.46
CA GLY A 54 13.45 -7.52 1.77
C GLY A 54 12.67 -8.09 0.59
N GLY A 55 11.61 -7.40 0.14
CA GLY A 55 10.82 -7.80 -1.02
C GLY A 55 11.28 -7.21 -2.34
N SER A 56 10.49 -7.45 -3.40
CA SER A 56 10.76 -6.96 -4.75
C SER A 56 9.65 -6.06 -5.30
N ALA A 57 8.74 -5.56 -4.45
CA ALA A 57 7.66 -4.68 -4.91
C ALA A 57 8.19 -3.42 -5.61
N PRO A 58 7.54 -3.00 -6.72
CA PRO A 58 7.95 -1.82 -7.48
C PRO A 58 7.83 -0.55 -6.64
N THR A 59 8.65 0.45 -6.93
CA THR A 59 8.50 1.79 -6.37
C THR A 59 7.22 2.42 -6.93
N PRO A 60 6.66 3.45 -6.29
CA PRO A 60 5.51 4.17 -6.85
C PRO A 60 5.76 4.68 -8.28
N GLU A 61 6.98 5.10 -8.60
CA GLU A 61 7.35 5.57 -9.94
C GLU A 61 7.45 4.43 -10.95
N GLU A 62 8.03 3.29 -10.56
CA GLU A 62 8.05 2.08 -11.39
C GLU A 62 6.64 1.56 -11.65
N ALA A 63 5.79 1.51 -10.62
CA ALA A 63 4.40 1.09 -10.75
C ALA A 63 3.65 1.97 -11.76
N ARG A 64 3.77 3.31 -11.67
CA ARG A 64 3.18 4.23 -12.65
C ARG A 64 3.67 3.98 -14.07
N ARG A 65 4.96 3.69 -14.27
CA ARG A 65 5.52 3.35 -15.59
C ARG A 65 4.96 2.04 -16.13
N LEU A 66 4.87 1.01 -15.28
CA LEU A 66 4.29 -0.28 -15.63
C LEU A 66 2.82 -0.15 -16.03
N ASP A 67 2.04 0.60 -15.26
CA ASP A 67 0.61 0.86 -15.55
C ASP A 67 0.42 1.61 -16.87
N ALA A 68 1.27 2.59 -17.15
CA ALA A 68 1.24 3.32 -18.42
C ALA A 68 1.57 2.40 -19.62
N ALA A 69 2.58 1.53 -19.48
CA ALA A 69 2.96 0.56 -20.50
C ALA A 69 1.84 -0.47 -20.74
N GLU A 70 1.22 -0.97 -19.68
CA GLU A 70 0.12 -1.94 -19.74
C GLU A 70 -1.09 -1.35 -20.48
N ARG A 71 -1.41 -0.07 -20.23
CA ARG A 71 -2.47 0.67 -20.93
C ARG A 71 -2.22 0.77 -22.44
N VAL A 72 -1.00 1.09 -22.85
CA VAL A 72 -0.62 1.17 -24.27
C VAL A 72 -0.75 -0.20 -24.94
N GLN A 73 -0.23 -1.25 -24.31
CA GLN A 73 -0.33 -2.61 -24.84
C GLN A 73 -1.78 -3.08 -24.96
N ARG A 74 -2.63 -2.76 -23.96
CA ARG A 74 -4.05 -3.11 -23.99
C ARG A 74 -4.78 -2.42 -25.15
N ALA A 75 -4.47 -1.15 -25.42
CA ALA A 75 -5.03 -0.42 -26.55
C ALA A 75 -4.62 -1.02 -27.91
N GLN A 76 -3.35 -1.41 -28.07
CA GLN A 76 -2.85 -2.07 -29.28
C GLN A 76 -3.54 -3.43 -29.52
N ARG A 77 -3.70 -4.25 -28.47
CA ARG A 77 -4.43 -5.53 -28.56
C ARG A 77 -5.91 -5.33 -28.89
N ALA A 78 -6.51 -4.22 -28.47
CA ALA A 78 -7.90 -3.90 -28.78
C ALA A 78 -8.08 -3.42 -30.23
N GLY A 79 -7.12 -2.66 -30.77
CA GLY A 79 -7.15 -2.20 -32.16
C GLY A 79 -6.84 -3.28 -33.21
N GLY A 80 -6.22 -4.40 -32.82
CA GLY A 80 -5.93 -5.54 -33.71
C GLY A 80 -7.03 -6.60 -33.79
N ARG A 81 -8.22 -6.34 -33.23
CA ARG A 81 -9.39 -7.24 -33.26
C ARG A 81 -10.47 -6.82 -34.28
N CYS A 82 -10.09 -6.05 -35.29
CA CYS A 82 -10.97 -5.62 -36.39
C CYS A 82 -10.63 -6.34 -37.68
#